data_AF-A0A5D0RZC3-F1
#
_entry.id   AF-A0A5D0RZC3-F1
#
_cell.length_a   1.000
_cell.length_b   1.000
_cell.length_c   1.000
_cell.angle_alpha   90.00
_cell.angle_beta   90.00
_cell.angle_gamma   90.00
#
_symmetry.space_group_name_H-M   'P 1'
#
loop_
_entity.id
_entity.type
_entity.pdbx_description
1 polymer ?
#
loop_
_entity_poly.entity_id
_entity_poly.type
_entity_poly.pdbx_seq_one_letter_code
_entity_poly.pdbx_strand_id
1 'polypeptide(L)'
;MKMMSIIDLASDSRYAISTKRNQLGSIADREEFEANLGALDACHHGIYAYVAFHPTTDDWIADFIVSSNIGSDAGKNILVLFLATTSNSAKMNDLERAQLEFGVDLVRDDHPAYEMAAQFFPSTETPMLPGLVFFESLVEPKFALYVPISKSDTDELTSKFRLILSLANSSLKNYSEEDPKLVFDRFAAKLISQGIDFKRADKSGVRGLALIGGAWVLRNISAIFAALPRFLDNIGKAKSLSESDDS
;
A
#
# COMPACT_ATOMS: atom_id res chain seq x y z
N MET A 1 -12.00 16.67 11.82
CA MET A 1 -11.30 15.53 12.47
C MET A 1 -10.04 16.10 13.10
N LYS A 2 -9.61 15.63 14.28
CA LYS A 2 -8.37 16.13 14.90
C LYS A 2 -7.22 15.24 14.40
N MET A 3 -6.30 15.81 13.60
CA MET A 3 -5.00 15.17 13.40
C MET A 3 -4.25 15.24 14.73
N MET A 4 -3.78 14.10 15.20
CA MET A 4 -2.94 14.02 16.40
C MET A 4 -1.52 13.72 15.97
N SER A 5 -0.57 14.33 16.66
CA SER A 5 0.81 13.87 16.60
C SER A 5 0.84 12.43 17.08
N ILE A 6 1.71 11.60 16.50
CA ILE A 6 1.92 10.22 16.98
C ILE A 6 2.30 10.19 18.47
N ILE A 7 2.93 11.26 18.96
CA ILE A 7 3.29 11.44 20.38
C ILE A 7 2.03 11.50 21.25
N ASP A 8 1.05 12.32 20.85
CA ASP A 8 -0.23 12.40 21.54
C ASP A 8 -0.96 11.05 21.47
N LEU A 9 -0.81 10.32 20.36
CA LEU A 9 -1.39 8.99 20.19
C LEU A 9 -0.79 7.95 21.14
N ALA A 10 0.54 7.93 21.26
CA ALA A 10 1.29 6.99 22.09
C ALA A 10 1.17 7.31 23.59
N SER A 11 1.08 8.59 23.94
CA SER A 11 0.97 9.07 25.33
C SER A 11 -0.47 9.06 25.87
N ASP A 12 -1.48 9.16 25.01
CA ASP A 12 -2.88 9.11 25.42
C ASP A 12 -3.29 7.64 25.66
N SER A 13 -3.07 7.16 26.89
CA SER A 13 -3.59 5.88 27.42
C SER A 13 -5.08 5.61 27.16
N ARG A 14 -5.83 6.64 26.74
CA ARG A 14 -7.21 6.52 26.25
C ARG A 14 -7.33 5.89 24.87
N TYR A 15 -6.29 5.83 24.05
CA TYR A 15 -6.32 5.15 22.75
C TYR A 15 -6.64 3.65 22.92
N ALA A 16 -6.01 2.98 23.89
CA ALA A 16 -6.25 1.57 24.20
C ALA A 16 -7.64 1.30 24.83
N ILE A 17 -8.27 2.31 25.44
CA ILE A 17 -9.51 2.16 26.23
C ILE A 17 -10.73 2.71 25.48
N SER A 18 -10.55 3.63 24.52
CA SER A 18 -11.66 4.23 23.81
C SER A 18 -12.02 3.40 22.57
N THR A 19 -13.23 2.83 22.58
CA THR A 19 -13.89 2.28 21.38
C THR A 19 -14.24 3.35 20.33
N LYS A 20 -13.68 4.56 20.43
CA LYS A 20 -14.01 5.71 19.58
C LYS A 20 -12.99 5.87 18.47
N ARG A 21 -13.50 5.76 17.23
CA ARG A 21 -12.99 6.25 15.92
C ARG A 21 -11.46 6.37 15.76
N ASN A 22 -10.94 5.70 14.73
CA ASN A 22 -9.52 5.75 14.36
C ASN A 22 -9.02 7.18 14.18
N GLN A 23 -7.92 7.43 14.87
CA GLN A 23 -7.16 8.67 14.83
C GLN A 23 -6.12 8.55 13.70
N LEU A 24 -5.73 9.68 13.11
CA LEU A 24 -4.68 9.72 12.09
C LEU A 24 -3.34 9.95 12.78
N GLY A 25 -2.32 9.16 12.41
CA GLY A 25 -0.96 9.33 12.91
C GLY A 25 -0.11 10.15 11.96
N SER A 26 0.22 11.38 12.36
CA SER A 26 1.18 12.24 11.65
C SER A 26 2.60 11.98 12.15
N ILE A 27 3.50 11.64 11.22
CA ILE A 27 4.94 11.51 11.48
C ILE A 27 5.58 12.87 11.19
N ALA A 28 6.03 13.58 12.23
CA ALA A 28 6.70 14.88 12.12
C ALA A 28 8.20 14.81 12.45
N ASP A 29 8.59 13.93 13.38
CA ASP A 29 9.97 13.64 13.77
C ASP A 29 10.22 12.13 13.62
N ARG A 30 11.28 11.77 12.90
CA ARG A 30 11.64 10.37 12.63
C ARG A 30 12.20 9.68 13.86
N GLU A 31 13.14 10.31 14.58
CA GLU A 31 13.79 9.68 15.73
C GLU A 31 12.76 9.37 16.82
N GLU A 32 11.84 10.31 17.02
CA GLU A 32 10.74 10.13 17.96
C GLU A 32 9.74 9.07 17.50
N PHE A 33 9.42 9.02 16.20
CA PHE A 33 8.59 7.96 15.65
C PHE A 33 9.22 6.58 15.88
N GLU A 34 10.51 6.43 15.57
CA GLU A 34 11.27 5.20 15.78
C GLU A 34 11.30 4.78 17.26
N ALA A 35 11.48 5.74 18.18
CA ALA A 35 11.45 5.48 19.62
C ALA A 35 10.09 4.98 20.13
N ASN A 36 8.99 5.28 19.43
CA ASN A 36 7.63 4.95 19.85
C ASN A 36 6.99 3.77 19.08
N LEU A 37 7.67 3.18 18.09
CA LEU A 37 7.10 2.10 17.26
C LEU A 37 6.56 0.94 18.09
N GLY A 38 7.33 0.46 19.07
CA GLY A 38 6.92 -0.68 19.90
C GLY A 38 5.69 -0.38 20.76
N ALA A 39 5.54 0.84 21.27
CA ALA A 39 4.37 1.24 22.04
C ALA A 39 3.12 1.34 21.17
N LEU A 40 3.25 1.93 19.97
CA LEU A 40 2.17 2.00 18.98
C LEU A 40 1.74 0.60 18.54
N ASP A 41 2.71 -0.28 18.29
CA ASP A 41 2.47 -1.66 17.87
C ASP A 41 1.77 -2.49 18.95
N ALA A 42 2.13 -2.29 20.21
CA ALA A 42 1.44 -2.93 21.34
C ALA A 42 0.00 -2.44 21.53
N CYS A 43 -0.31 -1.18 21.16
CA CYS A 43 -1.62 -0.59 21.39
C CYS A 43 -2.63 -0.84 20.26
N HIS A 44 -2.18 -1.07 19.03
CA HIS A 44 -3.07 -1.19 17.88
C HIS A 44 -3.23 -2.65 17.43
N HIS A 45 -4.40 -3.24 17.66
CA HIS A 45 -4.70 -4.64 17.31
C HIS A 45 -5.19 -4.82 15.85
N GLY A 46 -4.78 -3.94 14.95
CA GLY A 46 -5.16 -3.96 13.53
C GLY A 46 -3.96 -4.02 12.61
N ILE A 47 -4.11 -3.52 11.38
CA ILE A 47 -2.98 -3.28 10.47
C ILE A 47 -2.73 -1.77 10.35
N TYR A 48 -1.61 -1.45 9.73
CA TYR A 48 -1.25 -0.10 9.37
C TYR A 48 -1.42 0.11 7.87
N ALA A 49 -1.72 1.35 7.49
CA ALA A 49 -1.69 1.80 6.11
C ALA A 49 -0.87 3.09 6.05
N TYR A 50 0.30 3.06 5.41
CA TYR A 50 1.11 4.23 5.18
C TYR A 50 0.83 4.81 3.80
N VAL A 51 0.48 6.10 3.76
CA VAL A 51 0.34 6.86 2.51
C VAL A 51 1.74 7.33 2.11
N ALA A 52 2.35 6.61 1.16
CA ALA A 52 3.68 6.90 0.66
C ALA A 52 3.59 7.85 -0.54
N PHE A 53 4.01 9.10 -0.36
CA PHE A 53 4.01 10.12 -1.41
C PHE A 53 5.14 11.13 -1.18
N HIS A 54 5.56 11.81 -2.24
CA HIS A 54 6.48 12.92 -2.13
C HIS A 54 5.68 14.23 -2.09
N PRO A 55 5.77 15.04 -1.02
CA PRO A 55 4.88 16.18 -0.79
C PRO A 55 4.97 17.27 -1.87
N THR A 56 6.15 17.48 -2.45
CA THR A 56 6.34 18.46 -3.53
C THR A 56 5.86 17.98 -4.90
N THR A 57 6.04 16.71 -5.25
CA THR A 57 5.65 16.20 -6.59
C THR A 57 4.22 15.64 -6.61
N ASP A 58 3.72 15.21 -5.46
CA ASP A 58 2.40 14.63 -5.24
C ASP A 58 1.56 15.54 -4.32
N ASP A 59 1.59 16.85 -4.57
CA ASP A 59 0.83 17.87 -3.85
C ASP A 59 -0.67 17.55 -3.74
N TRP A 60 -1.25 16.99 -4.80
CA TRP A 60 -2.62 16.51 -4.86
C TRP A 60 -2.96 15.43 -3.81
N ILE A 61 -1.98 14.62 -3.36
CA ILE A 61 -2.17 13.68 -2.25
C ILE A 61 -2.15 14.43 -0.92
N ALA A 62 -1.27 15.41 -0.75
CA ALA A 62 -1.25 16.24 0.44
C ALA A 62 -2.59 16.98 0.60
N ASP A 63 -3.09 17.59 -0.48
CA ASP A 63 -4.39 18.26 -0.51
C ASP A 63 -5.54 17.30 -0.20
N PHE A 64 -5.48 16.08 -0.74
CA PHE A 64 -6.43 15.02 -0.41
C PHE A 64 -6.38 14.66 1.08
N ILE A 65 -5.21 14.43 1.68
CA ILE A 65 -5.08 14.10 3.10
C ILE A 65 -5.67 15.21 3.98
N VAL A 66 -5.44 16.47 3.62
CA VAL A 66 -5.96 17.63 4.37
C VAL A 66 -7.47 17.78 4.23
N SER A 67 -8.01 17.56 3.02
CA SER A 67 -9.44 17.78 2.72
C SER A 67 -10.34 16.59 3.07
N SER A 68 -9.79 15.38 3.14
CA SER A 68 -10.54 14.14 3.31
C SER A 68 -10.63 13.68 4.77
N ASN A 69 -11.50 12.70 5.00
CA ASN A 69 -11.69 12.07 6.29
C ASN A 69 -11.18 10.62 6.26
N ILE A 70 -9.94 10.44 5.81
CA ILE A 70 -9.30 9.12 5.58
C ILE A 70 -9.45 8.18 6.76
N GLY A 71 -9.28 8.66 8.01
CA GLY A 71 -9.40 7.78 9.17
C GLY A 71 -10.83 7.30 9.45
N SER A 72 -11.85 8.02 9.00
CA SER A 72 -13.22 7.49 9.03
C SER A 72 -13.43 6.41 7.95
N ASP A 73 -12.83 6.59 6.78
CA ASP A 73 -12.92 5.65 5.65
C ASP A 73 -12.10 4.37 5.91
N ALA A 74 -11.01 4.46 6.67
CA ALA A 74 -10.18 3.34 7.11
C ALA A 74 -10.92 2.35 8.03
N GLY A 75 -11.93 2.85 8.77
CA GLY A 75 -12.60 2.07 9.81
C GLY A 75 -11.69 1.79 11.00
N LYS A 76 -12.15 0.96 11.97
CA LYS A 76 -11.45 0.77 13.25
C LYS A 76 -10.19 -0.12 13.21
N ASN A 77 -10.03 -0.92 12.17
CA ASN A 77 -8.98 -1.94 12.12
C ASN A 77 -7.72 -1.46 11.39
N ILE A 78 -7.71 -0.24 10.87
CA ILE A 78 -6.61 0.29 10.06
C ILE A 78 -6.16 1.63 10.63
N LEU A 79 -4.93 1.70 11.11
CA LEU A 79 -4.31 2.97 11.48
C LEU A 79 -3.62 3.54 10.24
N VAL A 80 -4.10 4.69 9.76
CA VAL A 80 -3.50 5.36 8.60
C VAL A 80 -2.40 6.32 9.06
N LEU A 81 -1.23 6.16 8.47
CA LEU A 81 -0.01 6.91 8.73
C LEU A 81 0.36 7.73 7.50
N PHE A 82 0.86 8.95 7.71
CA PHE A 82 1.41 9.78 6.65
C PHE A 82 2.47 10.72 7.25
N LEU A 83 3.38 11.19 6.39
CA LEU A 83 4.32 12.24 6.76
C LEU A 83 3.57 13.57 6.76
N ALA A 84 3.60 14.28 7.89
CA ALA A 84 3.17 15.67 7.88
C ALA A 84 4.38 16.53 7.56
N THR A 85 4.31 17.26 6.45
CA THR A 85 5.26 18.31 6.19
C THR A 85 4.98 19.45 7.18
N THR A 86 5.77 19.54 8.24
CA THR A 86 5.86 20.77 9.01
C THR A 86 6.44 21.83 8.07
N SER A 87 5.64 22.84 7.77
CA SER A 87 5.97 23.87 6.78
C SER A 87 7.35 24.49 7.07
N ASN A 88 8.31 24.24 6.17
CA ASN A 88 9.51 25.00 5.82
C ASN A 88 10.67 24.06 5.48
N SER A 89 10.51 23.22 4.45
CA SER A 89 11.69 22.97 3.63
C SER A 89 11.96 24.31 2.94
N ALA A 90 12.98 25.03 3.41
CA ALA A 90 13.40 26.30 2.84
C ALA A 90 13.41 26.14 1.32
N LYS A 91 12.74 27.05 0.59
CA LYS A 91 12.88 27.11 -0.87
C LYS A 91 14.37 27.01 -1.16
N MET A 92 14.78 25.92 -1.80
CA MET A 92 16.13 25.70 -2.27
C MET A 92 16.52 26.98 -3.02
N ASN A 93 17.48 27.74 -2.50
CA ASN A 93 17.97 28.94 -3.19
C ASN A 93 18.37 28.51 -4.61
N ASP A 94 18.04 29.33 -5.62
CA ASP A 94 18.42 29.07 -7.01
C ASP A 94 19.93 28.79 -7.07
N LEU A 95 20.29 27.54 -7.34
CA LEU A 95 21.67 27.09 -7.51
C LEU A 95 22.25 27.84 -8.72
N GLU A 96 23.23 28.72 -8.48
CA GLU A 96 23.95 29.39 -9.56
C GLU A 96 24.70 28.36 -10.42
N ARG A 97 24.67 28.51 -11.74
CA ARG A 97 25.33 27.59 -12.70
C ARG A 97 26.80 27.29 -12.38
N ALA A 98 27.50 28.21 -11.72
CA ALA A 98 28.88 28.04 -11.28
C ALA A 98 29.07 26.93 -10.21
N GLN A 99 28.01 26.55 -9.49
CA GLN A 99 28.04 25.49 -8.47
C GLN A 99 27.81 24.08 -9.05
N LEU A 100 27.46 23.97 -10.34
CA LEU A 100 27.27 22.69 -11.04
C LEU A 100 28.55 22.17 -11.72
N GLU A 101 29.66 22.91 -11.68
CA GLU A 101 30.91 22.55 -12.38
C GLU A 101 31.83 21.60 -11.60
N PHE A 102 31.56 21.34 -10.32
CA PHE A 102 32.25 20.29 -9.55
C PHE A 102 31.33 19.08 -9.40
N GLY A 103 31.61 18.05 -10.20
CA GLY A 103 30.90 16.77 -10.25
C GLY A 103 31.07 15.95 -8.97
N VAL A 104 30.32 16.32 -7.93
CA VAL A 104 29.96 15.45 -6.81
C VAL A 104 28.47 15.17 -6.98
N ASP A 105 28.12 13.91 -7.24
CA ASP A 105 26.75 13.44 -7.10
C ASP A 105 26.35 13.71 -5.64
N LEU A 106 25.56 14.76 -5.41
CA LEU A 106 24.87 14.92 -4.15
C LEU A 106 23.98 13.69 -4.03
N VAL A 107 24.38 12.73 -3.20
CA VAL A 107 23.46 11.76 -2.62
C VAL A 107 22.46 12.61 -1.86
N ARG A 108 21.38 12.98 -2.56
CA ARG A 108 20.19 13.57 -1.99
C ARG A 108 19.77 12.57 -0.94
N ASP A 109 19.77 12.98 0.33
CA ASP A 109 19.05 12.25 1.37
C ASP A 109 17.68 11.89 0.79
N ASP A 110 17.43 10.59 0.60
CA ASP A 110 16.19 10.14 -0.01
C ASP A 110 15.05 10.65 0.87
N HIS A 111 14.05 11.27 0.26
CA HIS A 111 12.95 11.84 1.04
C HIS A 111 12.36 10.74 1.94
N PRO A 112 12.06 10.97 3.24
CA PRO A 112 11.72 9.92 4.21
C PRO A 112 10.60 8.97 3.76
N ALA A 113 9.74 9.43 2.85
CA ALA A 113 8.73 8.61 2.21
C ALA A 113 9.29 7.40 1.42
N TYR A 114 10.38 7.62 0.68
CA TYR A 114 11.04 6.56 -0.09
C TYR A 114 11.78 5.61 0.83
N GLU A 115 12.47 6.13 1.85
CA GLU A 115 13.19 5.29 2.82
C GLU A 115 12.21 4.39 3.59
N MET A 116 11.11 4.96 4.09
CA MET A 116 10.08 4.20 4.80
C MET A 116 9.43 3.17 3.88
N ALA A 117 9.10 3.52 2.62
CA ALA A 117 8.59 2.55 1.66
C ALA A 117 9.61 1.44 1.35
N ALA A 118 10.90 1.78 1.20
CA ALA A 118 11.96 0.82 0.92
C ALA A 118 12.19 -0.18 2.07
N GLN A 119 12.05 0.26 3.33
CA GLN A 119 12.13 -0.62 4.51
C GLN A 119 11.11 -1.77 4.45
N PHE A 120 9.92 -1.51 3.91
CA PHE A 120 8.87 -2.54 3.77
C PHE A 120 9.05 -3.44 2.53
N PHE A 121 9.92 -3.07 1.59
CA PHE A 121 10.18 -3.82 0.35
C PHE A 121 11.68 -4.05 0.16
N PRO A 122 12.33 -4.88 1.00
CA PRO A 122 13.78 -5.12 0.93
C PRO A 122 14.23 -5.89 -0.31
N SER A 123 13.30 -6.44 -1.11
CA SER A 123 13.58 -7.02 -2.42
C SER A 123 13.85 -5.92 -3.44
N THR A 124 14.70 -6.20 -4.44
CA THR A 124 15.27 -5.29 -5.47
C THR A 124 14.33 -4.35 -6.25
N GLU A 125 13.02 -4.38 -6.04
CA GLU A 125 12.08 -3.44 -6.64
C GLU A 125 11.42 -2.55 -5.58
N THR A 126 12.07 -1.42 -5.29
CA THR A 126 11.43 -0.33 -4.54
C THR A 126 10.14 0.10 -5.26
N PRO A 127 9.00 0.19 -4.56
CA PRO A 127 7.75 0.63 -5.18
C PRO A 127 7.87 2.07 -5.68
N MET A 128 7.38 2.33 -6.90
CA MET A 128 7.31 3.68 -7.46
C MET A 128 6.19 4.46 -6.78
N LEU A 129 6.53 5.55 -6.08
CA LEU A 129 5.57 6.44 -5.44
C LEU A 129 4.76 7.26 -6.46
N PRO A 130 3.51 7.66 -6.12
CA PRO A 130 2.86 7.48 -4.83
C PRO A 130 1.98 6.22 -4.71
N GLY A 131 1.72 5.79 -3.47
CA GLY A 131 0.82 4.68 -3.20
C GLY A 131 0.49 4.44 -1.72
N LEU A 132 -0.27 3.38 -1.47
CA LEU A 132 -0.61 2.91 -0.12
C LEU A 132 0.20 1.65 0.22
N VAL A 133 0.93 1.68 1.34
CA VAL A 133 1.62 0.51 1.88
C VAL A 133 0.82 -0.02 3.08
N PHE A 134 0.31 -1.25 2.97
CA PHE A 134 -0.34 -1.95 4.07
C PHE A 134 0.65 -2.92 4.70
N PHE A 135 0.72 -2.97 6.03
CA PHE A 135 1.62 -3.88 6.76
C PHE A 135 1.08 -4.24 8.14
N GLU A 136 1.50 -5.39 8.65
CA GLU A 136 0.97 -5.97 9.89
C GLU A 136 1.51 -5.34 11.17
N SER A 137 2.80 -4.96 11.19
CA SER A 137 3.53 -4.52 12.37
C SER A 137 4.47 -3.39 12.00
N LEU A 138 4.59 -2.42 12.90
CA LEU A 138 5.53 -1.30 12.77
C LEU A 138 6.98 -1.69 13.07
N VAL A 139 7.21 -2.74 13.86
CA VAL A 139 8.54 -3.10 14.35
C VAL A 139 9.20 -4.16 13.46
N GLU A 140 8.47 -5.21 13.13
CA GLU A 140 8.96 -6.32 12.29
C GLU A 140 7.89 -6.67 11.24
N PRO A 141 7.75 -5.88 10.16
CA PRO A 141 6.77 -6.14 9.12
C PRO A 141 7.14 -7.42 8.35
N LYS A 142 6.40 -8.52 8.54
CA LYS A 142 6.61 -9.75 7.75
C LYS A 142 5.77 -9.80 6.48
N PHE A 143 4.62 -9.14 6.50
CA PHE A 143 3.71 -9.04 5.36
C PHE A 143 3.46 -7.58 5.02
N ALA A 144 3.69 -7.24 3.75
CA ALA A 144 3.40 -5.92 3.23
C ALA A 144 2.79 -5.99 1.82
N LEU A 145 1.83 -5.11 1.56
CA LEU A 145 1.13 -4.94 0.30
C LEU A 145 1.22 -3.48 -0.15
N TYR A 146 1.73 -3.24 -1.34
CA TYR A 146 1.78 -1.92 -1.96
C TYR A 146 0.68 -1.79 -3.01
N VAL A 147 -0.11 -0.73 -2.94
CA VAL A 147 -1.14 -0.40 -3.92
C VAL A 147 -0.78 0.94 -4.56
N PRO A 148 -0.33 0.97 -5.84
CA PRO A 148 0.02 2.21 -6.52
C PRO A 148 -1.20 3.10 -6.71
N ILE A 149 -1.01 4.40 -6.51
CA ILE A 149 -2.04 5.42 -6.75
C ILE A 149 -1.55 6.31 -7.90
N SER A 150 -2.34 6.33 -8.96
CA SER A 150 -2.11 7.22 -10.10
C SER A 150 -2.81 8.57 -9.86
N LYS A 151 -2.23 9.63 -10.41
CA LYS A 151 -2.85 10.95 -10.44
C LYS A 151 -4.22 10.87 -11.12
N SER A 152 -5.23 11.43 -10.46
CA SER A 152 -6.63 11.46 -10.87
C SER A 152 -7.26 12.76 -10.33
N ASP A 153 -8.52 13.03 -10.67
CA ASP A 153 -9.25 14.09 -10.00
C ASP A 153 -9.53 13.75 -8.52
N THR A 154 -9.89 14.74 -7.71
CA THR A 154 -10.05 14.59 -6.25
C THR A 154 -11.18 13.61 -5.89
N ASP A 155 -12.24 13.54 -6.68
CA ASP A 155 -13.41 12.69 -6.41
C ASP A 155 -13.12 11.22 -6.73
N GLU A 156 -12.45 10.96 -7.86
CA GLU A 156 -11.95 9.65 -8.24
C GLU A 156 -10.92 9.15 -7.23
N LEU A 157 -9.98 10.00 -6.83
CA LEU A 157 -9.00 9.68 -5.80
C LEU A 157 -9.66 9.30 -4.47
N THR A 158 -10.63 10.10 -4.03
CA THR A 158 -11.38 9.84 -2.80
C THR A 158 -12.12 8.50 -2.88
N SER A 159 -12.78 8.24 -4.02
CA SER A 159 -13.49 6.99 -4.27
C SER A 159 -12.55 5.79 -4.27
N LYS A 160 -11.36 5.94 -4.87
CA LYS A 160 -10.32 4.91 -4.92
C LYS A 160 -9.75 4.60 -3.54
N PHE A 161 -9.40 5.61 -2.75
CA PHE A 161 -8.94 5.42 -1.36
C PHE A 161 -10.00 4.74 -0.51
N ARG A 162 -11.25 5.20 -0.57
CA ARG A 162 -12.38 4.58 0.14
C ARG A 162 -12.56 3.12 -0.23
N LEU A 163 -12.50 2.81 -1.52
CA LEU A 163 -12.60 1.44 -1.99
C LEU A 163 -11.47 0.59 -1.42
N ILE A 164 -10.21 1.00 -1.59
CA ILE A 164 -9.05 0.25 -1.12
C ILE A 164 -9.11 0.03 0.40
N LEU A 165 -9.38 1.08 1.17
CA LEU A 165 -9.49 1.01 2.63
C LEU A 165 -10.66 0.12 3.08
N SER A 166 -11.80 0.17 2.38
CA SER A 166 -12.94 -0.71 2.65
C SER A 166 -12.62 -2.19 2.35
N LEU A 167 -11.91 -2.46 1.26
CA LEU A 167 -11.45 -3.82 0.92
C LEU A 167 -10.46 -4.35 1.97
N ALA A 168 -9.53 -3.51 2.44
CA ALA A 168 -8.62 -3.84 3.52
C ALA A 168 -9.39 -4.11 4.82
N ASN A 169 -10.24 -3.18 5.25
CA ASN A 169 -10.98 -3.27 6.51
C ASN A 169 -11.93 -4.47 6.54
N SER A 170 -12.58 -4.78 5.42
CA SER A 170 -13.43 -5.97 5.30
C SER A 170 -12.64 -7.29 5.32
N SER A 171 -11.34 -7.27 5.05
CA SER A 171 -10.46 -8.44 5.17
C SER A 171 -9.97 -8.66 6.60
N LEU A 172 -10.03 -7.62 7.45
CA LEU A 172 -9.52 -7.62 8.82
C LEU A 172 -10.55 -7.98 9.89
N LYS A 173 -11.78 -8.35 9.52
CA LYS A 173 -12.86 -8.55 10.51
C LYS A 173 -12.50 -9.51 11.65
N ASN A 174 -11.61 -10.46 11.40
CA ASN A 174 -11.16 -11.46 12.38
C ASN A 174 -9.62 -11.47 12.54
N TYR A 175 -8.95 -10.32 12.32
CA TYR A 175 -7.49 -10.26 12.29
C TYR A 175 -6.82 -10.82 13.56
N SER A 176 -7.40 -10.57 14.74
CA SER A 176 -6.85 -11.06 16.02
C SER A 176 -6.87 -12.58 16.20
N GLU A 177 -7.64 -13.31 15.38
CA GLU A 177 -7.85 -14.76 15.49
C GLU A 177 -7.27 -15.53 14.30
N GLU A 178 -6.82 -14.83 13.25
CA GLU A 178 -6.43 -15.43 11.98
C GLU A 178 -4.95 -15.20 11.70
N ASP A 179 -4.36 -16.11 10.91
CA ASP A 179 -3.01 -15.96 10.38
C ASP A 179 -2.92 -14.66 9.53
N PRO A 180 -2.07 -13.68 9.89
CA PRO A 180 -1.91 -12.44 9.14
C PRO A 180 -1.66 -12.67 7.65
N LYS A 181 -0.93 -13.74 7.30
CA LYS A 181 -0.68 -14.11 5.91
C LYS A 181 -1.98 -14.34 5.15
N LEU A 182 -2.92 -15.07 5.75
CA LEU A 182 -4.22 -15.38 5.15
C LEU A 182 -5.09 -14.12 5.02
N VAL A 183 -4.95 -13.16 5.93
CA VAL A 183 -5.62 -11.86 5.86
C VAL A 183 -5.11 -11.05 4.67
N PHE A 184 -3.78 -10.97 4.51
CA PHE A 184 -3.15 -10.30 3.37
C PHE A 184 -3.46 -11.02 2.03
N ASP A 185 -3.49 -12.35 2.01
CA ASP A 185 -3.89 -13.14 0.84
C ASP A 185 -5.34 -12.83 0.41
N ARG A 186 -6.28 -12.74 1.36
CA ARG A 186 -7.67 -12.35 1.08
C ARG A 186 -7.78 -10.90 0.61
N PHE A 187 -7.00 -10.00 1.19
CA PHE A 187 -6.99 -8.61 0.76
C PHE A 187 -6.47 -8.48 -0.68
N ALA A 188 -5.36 -9.14 -1.02
CA ALA A 188 -4.85 -9.23 -2.38
C ALA A 188 -5.88 -9.80 -3.37
N ALA A 189 -6.56 -10.90 -3.01
CA ALA A 189 -7.62 -11.48 -3.84
C ALA A 189 -8.77 -10.49 -4.10
N LYS A 190 -9.16 -9.69 -3.11
CA LYS A 190 -10.17 -8.65 -3.26
C LYS A 190 -9.69 -7.52 -4.19
N LEU A 191 -8.45 -7.06 -4.06
CA LEU A 191 -7.87 -6.04 -4.97
C LEU A 191 -7.95 -6.51 -6.42
N ILE A 192 -7.54 -7.77 -6.68
CA ILE A 192 -7.62 -8.38 -8.01
C ILE A 192 -9.04 -8.37 -8.54
N SER A 193 -10.01 -8.80 -7.72
CA SER A 193 -11.42 -8.85 -8.12
C SER A 193 -11.99 -7.48 -8.50
N GLN A 194 -11.43 -6.40 -7.94
CA GLN A 194 -11.88 -5.03 -8.14
C GLN A 194 -11.12 -4.26 -9.22
N GLY A 195 -10.21 -4.91 -9.95
CA GLY A 195 -9.47 -4.17 -10.97
C GLY A 195 -8.11 -3.65 -10.52
N ILE A 196 -7.76 -3.76 -9.24
CA ILE A 196 -6.72 -2.94 -8.61
C ILE A 196 -5.39 -3.68 -8.59
N ASP A 197 -4.36 -3.04 -9.16
CA ASP A 197 -2.99 -3.55 -9.15
C ASP A 197 -2.35 -3.42 -7.76
N PHE A 198 -1.44 -4.34 -7.44
CA PHE A 198 -0.69 -4.32 -6.19
C PHE A 198 0.64 -5.05 -6.33
N LYS A 199 1.58 -4.79 -5.41
CA LYS A 199 2.83 -5.53 -5.22
C LYS A 199 2.90 -6.10 -3.81
N ARG A 200 3.56 -7.25 -3.64
CA ARG A 200 3.82 -7.88 -2.32
C ARG A 200 5.30 -7.82 -2.01
N ALA A 201 5.62 -7.57 -0.76
CA ALA A 201 6.99 -7.74 -0.26
C ALA A 201 7.32 -9.21 0.00
N ASP A 202 6.30 -10.01 0.37
CA ASP A 202 6.46 -11.40 0.77
C ASP A 202 6.23 -12.40 -0.38
N LYS A 203 6.83 -13.59 -0.25
CA LYS A 203 6.52 -14.71 -1.13
C LYS A 203 5.15 -15.29 -0.78
N SER A 204 4.25 -15.26 -1.75
CA SER A 204 2.92 -15.87 -1.62
C SER A 204 3.03 -17.36 -1.29
N GLY A 205 2.30 -17.83 -0.28
CA GLY A 205 2.19 -19.26 0.03
C GLY A 205 1.26 -19.98 -0.95
N VAL A 206 1.24 -21.31 -0.93
CA VAL A 206 0.37 -22.13 -1.81
C VAL A 206 -1.11 -21.73 -1.70
N ARG A 207 -1.59 -21.47 -0.47
CA ARG A 207 -2.97 -21.01 -0.23
C ARG A 207 -3.23 -19.63 -0.83
N GLY A 208 -2.29 -18.71 -0.66
CA GLY A 208 -2.34 -17.39 -1.27
C GLY A 208 -2.41 -17.45 -2.79
N LEU A 209 -1.59 -18.31 -3.41
CA LEU A 209 -1.62 -18.53 -4.86
C LEU A 209 -2.97 -19.07 -5.33
N ALA A 210 -3.60 -19.98 -4.58
CA ALA A 210 -4.93 -20.49 -4.93
C ALA A 210 -6.00 -19.39 -4.86
N LEU A 211 -5.99 -18.55 -3.81
CA LEU A 211 -6.94 -17.43 -3.67
C LEU A 211 -6.73 -16.36 -4.75
N ILE A 212 -5.49 -15.96 -4.96
CA ILE A 212 -5.08 -14.96 -5.95
C ILE A 212 -5.39 -15.45 -7.37
N GLY A 213 -5.01 -16.69 -7.68
CA GLY A 213 -5.27 -17.33 -8.97
C GLY A 213 -6.77 -17.48 -9.23
N GLY A 214 -7.53 -17.94 -8.24
CA GLY A 214 -8.99 -18.03 -8.34
C GLY A 214 -9.67 -16.69 -8.61
N ALA A 215 -9.27 -15.64 -7.88
CA ALA A 215 -9.79 -14.28 -8.10
C ALA A 215 -9.44 -13.73 -9.49
N TRP A 216 -8.22 -13.99 -9.97
CA TRP A 216 -7.80 -13.59 -11.32
C TRP A 216 -8.60 -14.33 -12.40
N VAL A 217 -8.80 -15.64 -12.26
CA VAL A 217 -9.61 -16.42 -13.21
C VAL A 217 -11.04 -15.92 -13.25
N LEU A 218 -11.66 -15.66 -12.09
CA LEU A 218 -13.02 -15.13 -12.02
C LEU A 218 -13.14 -13.75 -12.69
N ARG A 219 -12.18 -12.86 -12.47
CA ARG A 219 -12.14 -11.55 -13.14
C ARG A 219 -12.01 -11.67 -14.66
N ASN A 220 -11.23 -12.64 -15.13
CA ASN A 220 -10.93 -12.81 -16.56
C ASN A 220 -11.78 -13.90 -17.22
N ILE A 221 -12.83 -14.38 -16.57
CA ILE A 221 -13.58 -15.56 -17.02
C ILE A 221 -14.17 -15.36 -18.41
N SER A 222 -14.66 -14.16 -18.73
CA SER A 222 -15.19 -13.80 -20.04
C SER A 222 -14.11 -13.85 -21.13
N ALA A 223 -12.91 -13.34 -20.85
CA ALA A 223 -11.77 -13.39 -21.76
C ALA A 223 -11.28 -14.84 -21.97
N ILE A 224 -11.26 -15.65 -20.90
CA ILE A 224 -10.92 -17.07 -20.95
C ILE A 224 -11.93 -17.83 -21.84
N PHE A 225 -13.23 -17.63 -21.64
CA PHE A 225 -14.27 -18.24 -22.47
C PHE A 225 -14.20 -17.78 -23.93
N ALA A 226 -13.86 -16.52 -24.19
CA ALA A 226 -13.68 -16.02 -25.55
C ALA A 226 -12.44 -16.62 -26.25
N ALA A 227 -11.39 -16.95 -25.50
CA ALA A 227 -10.16 -17.55 -26.02
C ALA A 227 -10.25 -19.08 -26.17
N LEU A 228 -11.14 -19.75 -25.43
CA LEU A 228 -11.25 -21.21 -25.38
C LEU A 228 -11.45 -21.87 -26.75
N PRO A 229 -12.33 -21.36 -27.65
CA PRO A 229 -12.51 -21.98 -28.98
C PRO A 229 -11.21 -21.97 -29.80
N ARG A 230 -10.46 -20.85 -29.79
CA ARG A 230 -9.20 -20.74 -30.53
C ARG A 230 -8.13 -21.70 -30.01
N PHE A 231 -8.10 -21.90 -28.69
CA PHE A 231 -7.18 -22.87 -28.08
C PHE A 231 -7.51 -24.31 -28.47
N LEU A 232 -8.80 -24.68 -28.45
CA LEU A 232 -9.26 -26.00 -28.88
C LEU A 232 -9.01 -26.26 -30.37
N ASP A 233 -9.23 -25.25 -31.23
CA ASP A 233 -8.94 -25.34 -32.66
C ASP A 233 -7.45 -25.61 -32.93
N ASN A 234 -6.56 -24.98 -32.16
CA ASN A 234 -5.12 -25.18 -32.30
C ASN A 234 -4.66 -26.58 -31.83
N ILE A 235 -5.26 -27.11 -30.75
CA ILE A 235 -4.99 -28.49 -30.30
C ILE A 235 -5.48 -29.49 -31.35
N GLY A 236 -6.66 -29.26 -31.95
CA GLY A 236 -7.18 -30.08 -33.04
C GLY A 236 -6.24 -30.12 -34.25
N LYS A 237 -5.72 -28.96 -34.67
CA LYS A 237 -4.75 -28.86 -35.78
C LYS A 237 -3.41 -29.52 -35.48
N ALA A 238 -2.89 -29.39 -34.26
CA ALA A 238 -1.63 -30.02 -33.87
C ALA A 238 -1.71 -31.55 -33.92
N LYS A 239 -2.85 -32.13 -33.51
CA LYS A 239 -3.06 -33.58 -33.55
C LYS A 239 -3.18 -34.12 -34.99
N SER A 240 -3.80 -33.37 -35.90
CA SER A 240 -3.87 -33.78 -37.31
C SER A 240 -2.52 -33.76 -38.02
N LEU A 241 -1.56 -32.94 -37.57
CA LEU A 241 -0.21 -32.89 -38.13
C LEU A 241 0.69 -34.02 -37.63
N SER A 242 0.47 -34.54 -36.41
CA SER A 242 1.25 -35.68 -35.91
C SER A 242 0.83 -37.01 -36.54
N GLU A 243 -0.42 -37.15 -36.96
CA GLU A 243 -0.92 -38.39 -37.59
C GLU A 243 -0.53 -38.49 -39.09
N SER A 244 -0.16 -37.37 -39.73
CA SER A 244 0.27 -37.38 -41.15
C SER A 244 1.72 -37.76 -41.38
N ASP A 245 2.57 -37.77 -40.35
CA ASP A 245 3.99 -38.12 -40.45
C ASP A 245 4.27 -39.62 -40.23
N ASP A 246 3.29 -40.40 -39.77
CA ASP A 246 3.40 -41.85 -39.52
C ASP A 246 2.79 -42.72 -40.65
N SER A 247 2.42 -42.13 -41.79
CA SER A 247 1.83 -42.82 -42.97
C SER A 247 2.75 -42.77 -44.19
#